data_AF-A0AAV5V7Z1-F1
#
_entry.id   AF-A0AAV5V7Z1-F1
#
_cell.length_a   1.000
_cell.length_b   1.000
_cell.length_c   1.000
_cell.angle_alpha   90.00
_cell.angle_beta   90.00
_cell.angle_gamma   90.00
#
_symmetry.space_group_name_H-M   'P 1'
#
loop_
_entity.id
_entity.type
_entity.pdbx_description
1 polymer ?
#
loop_
_entity_poly.entity_id
_entity_poly.type
_entity_poly.pdbx_seq_one_letter_code
_entity_poly.pdbx_strand_id
1 'polypeptide(L)'
;VIKMRLPALLLLIFTGAAAFHIPSHEEKVAAWNKLTVFNCATQDFNEGVIDGYKLIFVNPIWRHGDRGPTEKYAGDVLDEDDWDFGGGGYGELSPIGMEQHFHLGEMMFERYAEGGKFLSERYRAKEIYARSTDRNRTLISAMSNFAGMYSRATAVNGTDYPAFSSWPVSFVPVSIHTEDQHHDHVGDPDADCARQDDLWYKLAHEHPEYINYNNKPRTQQTLDYLINATGSDKNGINFDNVYLIRGGMLAESIHFPDNFSTWYPWYSADVKQRVE
;
A
#
# COMPACT_ATOMS: atom_id res chain seq x y z
N VAL A 1 -74.02 16.84 -33.55
CA VAL A 1 -74.76 15.71 -32.96
C VAL A 1 -73.87 15.03 -31.92
N ILE A 2 -74.34 14.94 -30.68
CA ILE A 2 -73.69 14.29 -29.53
C ILE A 2 -73.87 12.75 -29.62
N LYS A 3 -72.80 11.93 -29.44
CA LYS A 3 -72.62 10.89 -28.38
C LYS A 3 -71.48 9.86 -28.66
N MET A 4 -70.58 9.75 -27.67
CA MET A 4 -69.86 8.61 -27.05
C MET A 4 -69.88 7.20 -27.73
N ARG A 5 -68.83 6.34 -27.68
CA ARG A 5 -68.12 5.77 -26.49
C ARG A 5 -66.74 5.13 -26.83
N LEU A 6 -65.86 5.11 -25.81
CA LEU A 6 -64.59 4.36 -25.64
C LEU A 6 -64.79 2.82 -25.57
N PRO A 7 -63.75 1.98 -25.80
CA PRO A 7 -62.83 1.58 -24.71
C PRO A 7 -61.34 1.47 -25.08
N ALA A 8 -60.53 1.30 -24.03
CA ALA A 8 -59.08 1.47 -23.91
C ALA A 8 -58.17 0.58 -24.80
N LEU A 9 -57.02 1.14 -25.19
CA LEU A 9 -55.87 0.45 -25.78
C LEU A 9 -54.68 0.63 -24.82
N LEU A 10 -54.09 -0.45 -24.35
CA LEU A 10 -52.93 -0.45 -23.46
C LEU A 10 -51.63 -0.40 -24.29
N LEU A 11 -50.74 0.52 -23.90
CA LEU A 11 -49.45 0.84 -24.49
C LEU A 11 -48.35 -0.07 -23.90
N LEU A 12 -47.39 -0.53 -24.71
CA LEU A 12 -46.03 -0.89 -24.26
C LEU A 12 -45.05 -0.70 -25.42
N ILE A 13 -44.14 0.26 -25.29
CA ILE A 13 -43.05 0.57 -26.22
C ILE A 13 -41.75 0.35 -25.45
N PHE A 14 -40.80 -0.40 -26.02
CA PHE A 14 -39.39 -0.33 -25.63
C PHE A 14 -38.54 0.02 -26.86
N THR A 15 -37.89 1.19 -26.81
CA THR A 15 -36.77 1.60 -27.67
C THR A 15 -35.53 1.67 -26.78
N GLY A 16 -34.52 0.84 -27.04
CA GLY A 16 -33.24 0.88 -26.34
C GLY A 16 -32.14 1.51 -27.20
N ALA A 17 -31.71 2.71 -26.84
CA ALA A 17 -30.46 3.31 -27.31
C ALA A 17 -29.28 2.73 -26.51
N ALA A 18 -28.19 2.38 -27.18
CA ALA A 18 -26.96 1.99 -26.50
C ALA A 18 -26.25 3.26 -26.00
N ALA A 19 -26.24 3.47 -24.69
CA ALA A 19 -25.38 4.46 -24.03
C ALA A 19 -24.10 3.77 -23.58
N PHE A 20 -22.95 4.31 -23.97
CA PHE A 20 -21.68 3.94 -23.37
C PHE A 20 -21.56 4.64 -22.01
N HIS A 21 -21.47 3.86 -20.95
CA HIS A 21 -21.25 4.35 -19.58
C HIS A 21 -19.76 4.59 -19.37
N ILE A 22 -19.36 5.85 -19.18
CA ILE A 22 -18.02 6.20 -18.71
C ILE A 22 -18.13 6.34 -17.18
N PRO A 23 -17.51 5.45 -16.40
CA PRO A 23 -17.73 5.42 -14.96
C PRO A 23 -17.29 6.74 -14.31
N SER A 24 -18.12 7.23 -13.39
CA SER A 24 -17.87 8.43 -12.59
C SER A 24 -16.65 8.23 -11.68
N HIS A 25 -16.10 9.33 -11.14
CA HIS A 25 -15.01 9.23 -10.16
C HIS A 25 -15.42 8.39 -8.94
N GLU A 26 -16.65 8.54 -8.46
CA GLU A 26 -17.22 7.77 -7.35
C GLU A 26 -17.38 6.28 -7.70
N GLU A 27 -17.75 5.95 -8.94
CA GLU A 27 -17.83 4.56 -9.42
C GLU A 27 -16.44 3.93 -9.60
N LYS A 28 -15.45 4.72 -10.04
CA LYS A 28 -14.05 4.29 -10.11
C LYS A 28 -13.47 4.05 -8.73
N VAL A 29 -13.76 4.92 -7.77
CA VAL A 29 -13.37 4.78 -6.35
C VAL A 29 -14.09 3.62 -5.69
N ALA A 30 -15.38 3.39 -5.98
CA ALA A 30 -16.12 2.22 -5.48
C ALA A 30 -15.63 0.90 -6.09
N ALA A 31 -15.21 0.91 -7.36
CA ALA A 31 -14.56 -0.23 -8.00
C ALA A 31 -13.14 -0.47 -7.44
N TRP A 32 -12.37 0.59 -7.19
CA TRP A 32 -11.07 0.53 -6.54
C TRP A 32 -11.15 0.05 -5.08
N ASN A 33 -12.16 0.49 -4.32
CA ASN A 33 -12.42 0.03 -2.95
C ASN A 33 -12.85 -1.44 -2.89
N LYS A 34 -13.33 -2.01 -4.01
CA LYS A 34 -13.53 -3.46 -4.16
C LYS A 34 -12.26 -4.22 -4.56
N LEU A 35 -11.29 -3.55 -5.17
CA LEU A 35 -10.04 -4.12 -5.69
C LEU A 35 -8.86 -3.99 -4.71
N THR A 36 -8.94 -3.09 -3.75
CA THR A 36 -7.86 -2.77 -2.80
C THR A 36 -8.36 -3.03 -1.38
N VAL A 37 -8.20 -4.29 -0.94
CA VAL A 37 -8.14 -4.70 0.47
C VAL A 37 -9.33 -4.29 1.35
N PHE A 38 -10.41 -5.08 1.32
CA PHE A 38 -11.30 -5.21 2.49
C PHE A 38 -11.72 -6.68 2.68
N ASN A 39 -11.45 -7.18 3.88
CA ASN A 39 -11.73 -8.52 4.42
C ASN A 39 -10.96 -9.71 3.83
N CYS A 40 -9.64 -9.71 4.02
CA CYS A 40 -8.88 -10.94 4.00
C CYS A 40 -9.06 -11.76 5.31
N ALA A 41 -9.84 -11.27 6.28
CA ALA A 41 -10.06 -11.92 7.59
C ALA A 41 -11.36 -12.73 7.73
N THR A 42 -12.27 -12.73 6.74
CA THR A 42 -13.60 -13.38 6.92
C THR A 42 -14.20 -14.04 5.68
N GLN A 43 -13.47 -14.27 4.60
CA GLN A 43 -14.06 -14.91 3.41
C GLN A 43 -13.55 -16.33 3.23
N ASP A 44 -14.45 -17.28 3.44
CA ASP A 44 -14.35 -18.65 2.95
C ASP A 44 -13.87 -18.61 1.48
N PHE A 45 -12.91 -19.46 1.16
CA PHE A 45 -12.33 -19.59 -0.18
C PHE A 45 -13.41 -19.78 -1.26
N ASN A 46 -14.54 -20.38 -0.90
CA ASN A 46 -15.69 -20.58 -1.79
C ASN A 46 -16.43 -19.29 -2.15
N GLU A 47 -16.33 -18.21 -1.37
CA GLU A 47 -17.06 -16.96 -1.64
C GLU A 47 -16.40 -16.10 -2.75
N GLY A 48 -15.12 -16.37 -3.07
CA GLY A 48 -14.35 -15.60 -4.06
C GLY A 48 -14.11 -16.30 -5.39
N VAL A 49 -14.35 -17.61 -5.48
CA VAL A 49 -14.17 -18.41 -6.71
C VAL A 49 -15.56 -18.70 -7.29
N ILE A 50 -15.82 -18.22 -8.50
CA ILE A 50 -17.08 -18.49 -9.21
C ILE A 50 -17.26 -20.00 -9.35
N ASP A 51 -18.45 -20.51 -9.05
CA ASP A 51 -18.78 -21.94 -9.19
C ASP A 51 -18.34 -22.49 -10.56
N GLY A 52 -17.63 -23.61 -10.53
CA GLY A 52 -17.07 -24.26 -11.73
C GLY A 52 -15.70 -23.74 -12.19
N TYR A 53 -15.14 -22.73 -11.52
CA TYR A 53 -13.79 -22.24 -11.77
C TYR A 53 -12.80 -22.78 -10.73
N LYS A 54 -11.53 -22.87 -11.12
CA LYS A 54 -10.44 -23.33 -10.26
C LYS A 54 -9.34 -22.27 -10.24
N LEU A 55 -8.84 -21.96 -9.04
CA LEU A 55 -7.64 -21.13 -8.88
C LEU A 55 -6.42 -21.87 -9.44
N ILE A 56 -5.74 -21.27 -10.43
CA ILE A 56 -4.54 -21.84 -11.06
C ILE A 56 -3.28 -20.99 -10.88
N PHE A 57 -3.43 -19.71 -10.50
CA PHE A 57 -2.32 -18.78 -10.34
C PHE A 57 -2.72 -17.58 -9.47
N VAL A 58 -1.78 -17.06 -8.69
CA VAL A 58 -1.92 -15.83 -7.88
C VAL A 58 -0.64 -15.02 -8.01
N ASN A 59 -0.75 -13.70 -8.19
CA ASN A 59 0.38 -12.78 -8.16
C ASN A 59 0.11 -11.64 -7.17
N PRO A 60 0.35 -11.85 -5.87
CA PRO A 60 0.06 -10.85 -4.85
C PRO A 60 1.18 -9.79 -4.83
N ILE A 61 0.79 -8.52 -4.80
CA ILE A 61 1.69 -7.38 -4.58
C ILE A 61 1.26 -6.72 -3.27
N TRP A 62 2.19 -6.54 -2.37
CA TRP A 62 1.97 -5.90 -1.07
C TRP A 62 2.98 -4.77 -0.88
N ARG A 63 2.56 -3.74 -0.14
CA ARG A 63 3.47 -2.72 0.39
C ARG A 63 4.19 -3.30 1.62
N HIS A 64 5.38 -2.80 1.91
CA HIS A 64 6.04 -3.03 3.20
C HIS A 64 5.15 -2.61 4.39
N GLY A 65 5.47 -3.11 5.58
CA GLY A 65 4.78 -2.76 6.81
C GLY A 65 5.13 -1.38 7.35
N ASP A 66 4.68 -1.09 8.56
CA ASP A 66 5.05 0.11 9.30
C ASP A 66 6.57 0.33 9.40
N ARG A 67 6.99 1.60 9.29
CA ARG A 67 8.39 2.04 9.24
C ARG A 67 8.56 3.46 9.76
N GLY A 68 9.80 3.85 10.05
CA GLY A 68 10.16 5.26 10.29
C GLY A 68 10.06 6.13 9.01
N PRO A 69 10.22 7.46 9.13
CA PRO A 69 10.32 8.39 8.00
C PRO A 69 11.52 8.03 7.12
N THR A 70 11.48 8.33 5.82
CA THR A 70 12.57 7.99 4.88
C THR A 70 13.72 8.97 4.89
N GLU A 71 13.52 10.15 5.46
CA GLU A 71 14.47 11.24 5.54
C GLU A 71 13.95 12.29 6.53
N LYS A 72 14.81 13.23 6.89
CA LYS A 72 14.42 14.42 7.65
C LYS A 72 13.52 15.32 6.82
N TYR A 73 12.53 15.93 7.45
CA TYR A 73 11.57 16.82 6.77
C TYR A 73 11.42 18.16 7.49
N ALA A 74 10.73 19.09 6.83
CA ALA A 74 10.53 20.43 7.35
C ALA A 74 9.73 20.43 8.68
N GLY A 75 10.32 21.02 9.72
CA GLY A 75 9.73 21.11 11.05
C GLY A 75 9.86 19.86 11.92
N ASP A 76 10.58 18.84 11.44
CA ASP A 76 10.91 17.63 12.21
C ASP A 76 11.74 17.99 13.45
N VAL A 77 11.29 17.54 14.63
CA VAL A 77 12.03 17.72 15.89
C VAL A 77 12.88 16.52 16.25
N LEU A 78 12.72 15.41 15.53
CA LEU A 78 13.53 14.20 15.68
C LEU A 78 14.68 14.20 14.68
N ASP A 79 15.70 13.43 15.00
CA ASP A 79 16.82 13.11 14.13
C ASP A 79 16.85 11.61 13.83
N GLU A 80 17.73 11.22 12.90
CA GLU A 80 17.86 9.82 12.47
C GLU A 80 18.12 8.86 13.65
N ASP A 81 18.89 9.30 14.63
CA ASP A 81 19.26 8.50 15.82
C ASP A 81 18.08 8.22 16.78
N ASP A 82 16.99 8.98 16.69
CA ASP A 82 15.78 8.74 17.49
C ASP A 82 14.98 7.52 16.98
N TRP A 83 15.28 7.04 15.77
CA TRP A 83 14.67 5.88 15.15
C TRP A 83 15.57 4.64 15.32
N ASP A 84 15.57 4.04 16.51
CA ASP A 84 16.51 2.97 16.88
C ASP A 84 16.10 1.55 16.45
N PHE A 85 14.88 1.37 15.96
CA PHE A 85 14.37 0.07 15.54
C PHE A 85 14.82 -0.32 14.13
N GLY A 86 14.62 -1.60 13.77
CA GLY A 86 14.91 -2.08 12.41
C GLY A 86 16.39 -2.10 12.02
N GLY A 87 17.30 -1.83 12.97
CA GLY A 87 18.72 -1.64 12.72
C GLY A 87 19.18 -0.19 12.88
N GLY A 88 18.25 0.73 13.13
CA GLY A 88 18.50 2.16 13.31
C GLY A 88 18.41 2.95 12.01
N GLY A 89 17.84 4.15 12.10
CA GLY A 89 17.86 5.16 11.05
C GLY A 89 16.60 5.23 10.19
N TYR A 90 16.68 6.08 9.16
CA TYR A 90 15.52 6.42 8.36
C TYR A 90 15.08 5.29 7.43
N GLY A 91 13.77 5.14 7.28
CA GLY A 91 13.13 4.26 6.32
C GLY A 91 13.18 2.78 6.68
N GLU A 92 13.65 2.44 7.88
CA GLU A 92 13.73 1.08 8.39
C GLU A 92 12.39 0.56 8.90
N LEU A 93 12.19 -0.75 8.77
CA LEU A 93 10.95 -1.42 9.17
C LEU A 93 10.87 -1.53 10.69
N SER A 94 9.72 -1.16 11.26
CA SER A 94 9.50 -1.31 12.69
C SER A 94 9.09 -2.73 13.07
N PRO A 95 9.17 -3.12 14.36
CA PRO A 95 8.58 -4.36 14.85
C PRO A 95 7.07 -4.46 14.59
N ILE A 96 6.35 -3.32 14.59
CA ILE A 96 4.94 -3.26 14.20
C ILE A 96 4.78 -3.69 12.73
N GLY A 97 5.68 -3.23 11.84
CA GLY A 97 5.69 -3.61 10.44
C GLY A 97 6.01 -5.09 10.22
N MET A 98 6.89 -5.67 11.03
CA MET A 98 7.16 -7.11 11.03
C MET A 98 5.91 -7.91 11.44
N GLU A 99 5.22 -7.51 12.51
CA GLU A 99 3.99 -8.14 12.98
C GLU A 99 2.86 -8.06 11.95
N GLN A 100 2.67 -6.89 11.33
CA GLN A 100 1.71 -6.70 10.24
C GLN A 100 1.95 -7.69 9.09
N HIS A 101 3.20 -7.87 8.67
CA HIS A 101 3.53 -8.81 7.61
C HIS A 101 3.39 -10.26 8.05
N PHE A 102 3.73 -10.58 9.29
CA PHE A 102 3.53 -11.92 9.85
C PHE A 102 2.04 -12.30 9.80
N HIS A 103 1.14 -11.44 10.27
CA HIS A 103 -0.30 -11.66 10.20
C HIS A 103 -0.81 -11.75 8.76
N LEU A 104 -0.33 -10.89 7.86
CA LEU A 104 -0.65 -11.03 6.44
C LEU A 104 -0.22 -12.40 5.90
N GLY A 105 0.93 -12.92 6.34
CA GLY A 105 1.42 -14.26 6.02
C GLY A 105 0.49 -15.36 6.53
N GLU A 106 0.05 -15.28 7.78
CA GLU A 106 -0.94 -16.22 8.35
C GLU A 106 -2.21 -16.24 7.50
N MET A 107 -2.76 -15.07 7.17
CA MET A 107 -3.95 -14.94 6.34
C MET A 107 -3.74 -15.52 4.93
N MET A 108 -2.56 -15.34 4.35
CA MET A 108 -2.21 -15.94 3.05
C MET A 108 -2.11 -17.47 3.14
N PHE A 109 -1.57 -18.02 4.24
CA PHE A 109 -1.52 -19.46 4.45
C PHE A 109 -2.92 -20.05 4.65
N GLU A 110 -3.74 -19.44 5.50
CA GLU A 110 -5.14 -19.83 5.69
C GLU A 110 -5.89 -19.86 4.36
N ARG A 111 -5.71 -18.80 3.56
CA ARG A 111 -6.37 -18.67 2.25
C ARG A 111 -5.87 -19.70 1.23
N TYR A 112 -4.56 -19.80 1.03
CA TYR A 112 -3.99 -20.52 -0.11
C TYR A 112 -3.49 -21.93 0.22
N ALA A 113 -3.07 -22.19 1.45
CA ALA A 113 -2.55 -23.51 1.85
C ALA A 113 -3.56 -24.34 2.65
N GLU A 114 -4.36 -23.74 3.54
CA GLU A 114 -5.36 -24.49 4.32
C GLU A 114 -6.70 -24.62 3.61
N GLY A 115 -7.35 -23.50 3.30
CA GLY A 115 -8.71 -23.48 2.75
C GLY A 115 -8.76 -24.00 1.31
N GLY A 116 -8.03 -23.35 0.41
CA GLY A 116 -8.05 -23.68 -1.03
C GLY A 116 -7.18 -24.87 -1.44
N LYS A 117 -6.29 -25.35 -0.55
CA LYS A 117 -5.22 -26.34 -0.85
C LYS A 117 -4.48 -26.04 -2.17
N PHE A 118 -4.36 -24.77 -2.51
CA PHE A 118 -3.71 -24.29 -3.73
C PHE A 118 -2.18 -24.38 -3.59
N LEU A 119 -1.66 -24.02 -2.42
CA LEU A 119 -0.28 -24.21 -2.00
C LEU A 119 -0.16 -25.40 -1.06
N SER A 120 1.03 -26.00 -1.03
CA SER A 120 1.35 -27.03 -0.03
C SER A 120 1.47 -26.44 1.37
N GLU A 121 1.09 -27.23 2.38
CA GLU A 121 1.24 -26.87 3.81
C GLU A 121 2.70 -26.78 4.28
N ARG A 122 3.63 -27.24 3.44
CA ARG A 122 5.09 -27.11 3.60
C ARG A 122 5.63 -26.32 2.43
N TYR A 123 6.59 -25.44 2.68
CA TYR A 123 7.21 -24.64 1.63
C TYR A 123 7.80 -25.52 0.52
N ARG A 124 7.52 -25.14 -0.73
CA ARG A 124 8.08 -25.77 -1.92
C ARG A 124 8.53 -24.69 -2.90
N ALA A 125 9.82 -24.64 -3.18
CA ALA A 125 10.42 -23.66 -4.10
C ALA A 125 9.85 -23.71 -5.55
N LYS A 126 9.16 -24.79 -5.94
CA LYS A 126 8.49 -24.90 -7.24
C LYS A 126 7.09 -24.27 -7.27
N GLU A 127 6.51 -23.96 -6.11
CA GLU A 127 5.16 -23.41 -5.99
C GLU A 127 5.18 -21.89 -5.79
N ILE A 128 6.27 -21.35 -5.23
CA ILE A 128 6.39 -19.93 -4.89
C ILE A 128 7.66 -19.34 -5.48
N TYR A 129 7.50 -18.22 -6.18
CA TYR A 129 8.57 -17.29 -6.51
C TYR A 129 8.33 -15.99 -5.74
N ALA A 130 9.33 -15.51 -5.01
CA ALA A 130 9.24 -14.26 -4.25
C ALA A 130 10.28 -13.26 -4.75
N ARG A 131 9.82 -12.02 -5.00
CA ARG A 131 10.66 -10.90 -5.40
C ARG A 131 10.38 -9.70 -4.49
N SER A 132 11.43 -8.99 -4.11
CA SER A 132 11.38 -7.72 -3.38
C SER A 132 12.23 -6.68 -4.11
N THR A 133 11.89 -5.40 -3.98
CA THR A 133 12.86 -4.33 -4.23
C THR A 133 14.01 -4.41 -3.23
N ASP A 134 15.17 -3.88 -3.58
CA ASP A 134 16.38 -3.94 -2.75
C ASP A 134 16.36 -2.86 -1.66
N ARG A 135 15.40 -2.94 -0.75
CA ARG A 135 15.33 -2.11 0.47
C ARG A 135 15.20 -3.02 1.68
N ASN A 136 15.89 -2.69 2.77
CA ASN A 136 15.81 -3.43 4.04
C ASN A 136 14.35 -3.67 4.44
N ARG A 137 13.52 -2.60 4.44
CA ARG A 137 12.11 -2.71 4.82
C ARG A 137 11.27 -3.66 3.98
N THR A 138 11.52 -3.78 2.66
CA THR A 138 10.73 -4.66 1.79
C THR A 138 11.22 -6.10 1.89
N LEU A 139 12.52 -6.31 2.00
CA LEU A 139 13.12 -7.63 2.25
C LEU A 139 12.69 -8.19 3.61
N ILE A 140 12.75 -7.40 4.68
CA ILE A 140 12.34 -7.82 6.02
C ILE A 140 10.82 -8.07 6.05
N SER A 141 10.02 -7.22 5.40
CA SER A 141 8.57 -7.47 5.24
C SER A 141 8.29 -8.82 4.58
N ALA A 142 9.01 -9.17 3.51
CA ALA A 142 8.89 -10.46 2.84
C ALA A 142 9.26 -11.62 3.78
N MET A 143 10.37 -11.50 4.51
CA MET A 143 10.82 -12.50 5.47
C MET A 143 9.80 -12.72 6.59
N SER A 144 9.25 -11.64 7.17
CA SER A 144 8.20 -11.70 8.18
C SER A 144 6.92 -12.34 7.65
N ASN A 145 6.54 -12.04 6.40
CA ASN A 145 5.38 -12.64 5.76
C ASN A 145 5.53 -14.15 5.57
N PHE A 146 6.68 -14.60 5.03
CA PHE A 146 6.94 -16.03 4.89
C PHE A 146 7.13 -16.74 6.22
N ALA A 147 7.60 -16.05 7.26
CA ALA A 147 7.60 -16.58 8.61
C ALA A 147 6.17 -16.89 9.07
N GLY A 148 5.22 -15.96 8.88
CA GLY A 148 3.80 -16.17 9.16
C GLY A 148 3.17 -17.28 8.33
N MET A 149 3.59 -17.44 7.07
CA MET A 149 3.11 -18.53 6.22
C MET A 149 3.64 -19.90 6.62
N TYR A 150 4.96 -20.07 6.74
CA TYR A 150 5.58 -21.41 6.72
C TYR A 150 6.29 -21.80 8.01
N SER A 151 6.50 -20.90 8.96
CA SER A 151 7.14 -21.23 10.24
C SER A 151 6.13 -21.83 11.23
N ARG A 152 5.48 -22.91 10.81
CA ARG A 152 4.35 -23.56 11.51
C ARG A 152 4.70 -24.99 11.91
N ALA A 153 3.83 -25.64 12.69
CA ALA A 153 4.02 -27.01 13.16
C ALA A 153 4.08 -28.07 12.04
N THR A 154 3.62 -27.74 10.83
CA THR A 154 3.71 -28.59 9.64
C THR A 154 5.13 -28.68 9.07
N ALA A 155 6.02 -27.75 9.43
CA ALA A 155 7.41 -27.77 9.01
C ALA A 155 8.19 -28.91 9.68
N VAL A 156 9.04 -29.56 8.91
CA VAL A 156 9.76 -30.77 9.32
C VAL A 156 11.22 -30.46 9.61
N ASN A 157 11.61 -30.67 10.85
CA ASN A 157 12.99 -30.60 11.32
C ASN A 157 13.91 -31.52 10.49
N GLY A 158 15.05 -30.99 10.02
CA GLY A 158 16.03 -31.71 9.21
C GLY A 158 15.65 -31.81 7.73
N THR A 159 14.51 -31.24 7.33
CA THR A 159 14.09 -31.16 5.92
C THR A 159 13.78 -29.72 5.51
N ASP A 160 12.86 -29.04 6.19
CA ASP A 160 12.46 -27.66 5.85
C ASP A 160 13.35 -26.61 6.55
N TYR A 161 13.97 -27.00 7.67
CA TYR A 161 14.93 -26.20 8.43
C TYR A 161 15.90 -27.13 9.19
N PRO A 162 17.10 -26.66 9.59
CA PRO A 162 18.12 -27.53 10.17
C PRO A 162 17.75 -28.06 11.56
N ALA A 163 18.22 -29.27 11.86
CA ALA A 163 18.11 -29.92 13.19
C ALA A 163 19.11 -29.38 14.22
N PHE A 164 19.39 -28.08 14.16
CA PHE A 164 20.36 -27.42 15.01
C PHE A 164 19.64 -26.77 16.19
N SER A 165 20.08 -27.06 17.43
CA SER A 165 19.38 -26.64 18.64
C SER A 165 19.30 -25.13 18.85
N SER A 166 20.22 -24.35 18.26
CA SER A 166 20.20 -22.89 18.32
C SER A 166 19.50 -22.26 17.11
N TRP A 167 18.94 -23.07 16.21
CA TRP A 167 18.10 -22.57 15.12
C TRP A 167 16.79 -22.02 15.69
N PRO A 168 16.26 -20.89 15.19
CA PRO A 168 14.97 -20.37 15.61
C PRO A 168 13.87 -21.42 15.42
N VAL A 169 13.04 -21.61 16.45
CA VAL A 169 12.02 -22.68 16.45
C VAL A 169 11.13 -22.55 15.23
N SER A 170 11.07 -23.63 14.44
CA SER A 170 10.24 -23.76 13.24
C SER A 170 10.48 -22.73 12.14
N PHE A 171 11.53 -21.92 12.19
CA PHE A 171 11.78 -20.93 11.15
C PHE A 171 12.19 -21.60 9.84
N VAL A 172 11.36 -21.44 8.80
CA VAL A 172 11.60 -21.97 7.45
C VAL A 172 12.13 -20.85 6.56
N PRO A 173 13.39 -20.92 6.08
CA PRO A 173 13.92 -19.96 5.12
C PRO A 173 13.19 -20.08 3.78
N VAL A 174 12.71 -18.94 3.27
CA VAL A 174 12.14 -18.83 1.91
C VAL A 174 13.03 -17.90 1.11
N SER A 175 13.39 -18.32 -0.12
CA SER A 175 14.22 -17.50 -1.00
C SER A 175 13.46 -16.26 -1.47
N ILE A 176 14.05 -15.08 -1.25
CA ILE A 176 13.54 -13.79 -1.72
C ILE A 176 14.58 -13.23 -2.69
N HIS A 177 14.16 -13.00 -3.93
CA HIS A 177 15.02 -12.45 -4.97
C HIS A 177 14.90 -10.93 -5.00
N THR A 178 15.99 -10.25 -5.32
CA THR A 178 16.01 -8.81 -5.48
C THR A 178 16.97 -8.41 -6.59
N GLU A 179 16.90 -7.14 -6.96
CA GLU A 179 17.68 -6.52 -8.01
C GLU A 179 18.12 -5.14 -7.51
N ASP A 180 19.31 -4.71 -7.92
CA ASP A 180 19.87 -3.40 -7.58
C ASP A 180 18.85 -2.29 -7.88
N GLN A 181 18.63 -1.40 -6.92
CA GLN A 181 17.68 -0.29 -6.97
C GLN A 181 17.79 0.53 -8.27
N HIS A 182 19.01 0.84 -8.74
CA HIS A 182 19.21 1.65 -9.94
C HIS A 182 18.75 0.96 -11.23
N HIS A 183 18.66 -0.37 -11.20
CA HIS A 183 18.34 -1.19 -12.36
C HIS A 183 17.04 -1.99 -12.20
N ASP A 184 16.36 -1.86 -11.05
CA ASP A 184 15.08 -2.50 -10.78
C ASP A 184 13.92 -1.79 -11.49
N HIS A 185 13.86 -1.96 -12.82
CA HIS A 185 12.78 -1.41 -13.65
C HIS A 185 11.42 -2.11 -13.50
N VAL A 186 11.30 -3.06 -12.56
CA VAL A 186 10.07 -3.83 -12.32
C VAL A 186 9.38 -3.40 -11.02
N GLY A 187 10.16 -3.22 -9.96
CA GLY A 187 9.67 -2.97 -8.61
C GLY A 187 10.01 -1.59 -8.06
N ASP A 188 11.11 -0.96 -8.51
CA ASP A 188 11.51 0.36 -8.02
C ASP A 188 11.10 1.46 -9.02
N PRO A 189 10.12 2.33 -8.68
CA PRO A 189 9.74 3.43 -9.54
C PRO A 189 10.85 4.48 -9.68
N ASP A 190 11.88 4.45 -8.83
CA ASP A 190 12.99 5.41 -8.82
C ASP A 190 14.24 4.84 -9.52
N ALA A 191 14.14 3.67 -10.18
CA ALA A 191 15.22 3.11 -10.98
C ALA A 191 15.64 4.05 -12.13
N ASP A 192 16.93 4.04 -12.47
CA ASP A 192 17.52 5.00 -13.41
C ASP A 192 16.83 4.97 -14.78
N CYS A 193 16.05 6.01 -15.07
CA CYS A 193 15.29 6.11 -16.30
C CYS A 193 15.26 7.54 -16.82
N ALA A 194 16.10 7.86 -17.81
CA ALA A 194 16.14 9.21 -18.39
C ALA A 194 14.77 9.70 -18.92
N ARG A 195 13.90 8.77 -19.31
CA ARG A 195 12.53 9.11 -19.76
C ARG A 195 11.62 9.53 -18.61
N GLN A 196 11.87 9.07 -17.39
CA GLN A 196 11.09 9.44 -16.21
C GLN A 196 11.20 10.94 -15.93
N ASP A 197 12.41 11.50 -15.97
CA ASP A 197 12.62 12.95 -15.80
C ASP A 197 11.87 13.76 -16.85
N ASP A 198 11.91 13.32 -18.12
CA ASP A 198 11.15 13.98 -19.18
C ASP A 198 9.63 13.89 -18.93
N LEU A 199 9.14 12.73 -18.49
CA LEU A 199 7.72 12.54 -18.20
C LEU A 199 7.28 13.36 -16.98
N TRP A 200 8.14 13.49 -15.98
CA TRP A 200 7.82 14.22 -14.77
C TRP A 200 7.95 15.73 -14.97
N TYR A 201 9.12 16.21 -15.37
CA TYR A 201 9.42 17.65 -15.43
C TYR A 201 8.94 18.33 -16.72
N LYS A 202 8.92 17.63 -17.86
CA LYS A 202 8.56 18.23 -19.16
C LYS A 202 7.14 17.90 -19.61
N LEU A 203 6.46 16.95 -18.95
CA LEU A 203 5.09 16.59 -19.30
C LEU A 203 4.14 16.76 -18.12
N ALA A 204 4.37 16.09 -16.98
CA ALA A 204 3.45 16.17 -15.84
C ALA A 204 3.38 17.59 -15.26
N HIS A 205 4.53 18.21 -14.98
CA HIS A 205 4.61 19.58 -14.45
C HIS A 205 4.05 20.65 -15.40
N GLU A 206 4.16 20.43 -16.70
CA GLU A 206 3.64 21.34 -17.72
C GLU A 206 2.15 21.09 -18.03
N HIS A 207 1.58 19.97 -17.56
CA HIS A 207 0.20 19.61 -17.84
C HIS A 207 -0.77 20.55 -17.09
N PRO A 208 -1.84 21.04 -17.74
CA PRO A 208 -2.81 21.94 -17.11
C PRO A 208 -3.43 21.37 -15.83
N GLU A 209 -3.59 20.06 -15.71
CA GLU A 209 -4.14 19.44 -14.50
C GLU A 209 -3.22 19.63 -13.29
N TYR A 210 -1.92 19.38 -13.45
CA TYR A 210 -0.93 19.56 -12.39
C TYR A 210 -0.85 21.05 -12.01
N ILE A 211 -0.68 21.93 -13.01
CA ILE A 211 -0.58 23.38 -12.81
C ILE A 211 -1.83 23.90 -12.09
N ASN A 212 -3.02 23.49 -12.53
CA ASN A 212 -4.27 23.94 -11.93
C ASN A 212 -4.42 23.41 -10.51
N TYR A 213 -4.04 22.15 -10.24
CA TYR A 213 -4.13 21.57 -8.90
C TYR A 213 -3.15 22.25 -7.93
N ASN A 214 -1.90 22.42 -8.34
CA ASN A 214 -0.88 23.11 -7.55
C ASN A 214 -1.31 24.55 -7.24
N ASN A 215 -1.84 25.28 -8.22
CA ASN A 215 -2.30 26.67 -8.05
C ASN A 215 -3.68 26.81 -7.40
N LYS A 216 -4.35 25.73 -6.99
CA LYS A 216 -5.62 25.85 -6.24
C LYS A 216 -5.37 26.69 -4.99
N PRO A 217 -6.27 27.65 -4.66
CA PRO A 217 -6.11 28.48 -3.47
C PRO A 217 -5.92 27.65 -2.20
N ARG A 218 -6.62 26.52 -2.07
CA ARG A 218 -6.48 25.61 -0.92
C ARG A 218 -5.09 24.98 -0.85
N THR A 219 -4.53 24.54 -1.97
CA THR A 219 -3.19 23.95 -2.04
C THR A 219 -2.14 24.96 -1.61
N GLN A 220 -2.15 26.15 -2.24
CA GLN A 220 -1.21 27.23 -1.91
C GLN A 220 -1.33 27.68 -0.45
N GLN A 221 -2.56 27.82 0.07
CA GLN A 221 -2.78 28.15 1.49
C GLN A 221 -2.21 27.10 2.44
N THR A 222 -2.32 25.80 2.11
CA THR A 222 -1.73 24.73 2.91
C THR A 222 -0.21 24.80 2.87
N LEU A 223 0.40 24.99 1.68
CA LEU A 223 1.85 25.11 1.55
C LEU A 223 2.37 26.34 2.33
N ASP A 224 1.76 27.50 2.16
CA ASP A 224 2.11 28.73 2.89
C ASP A 224 1.97 28.55 4.40
N TYR A 225 0.92 27.85 4.85
CA TYR A 225 0.73 27.54 6.27
C TYR A 225 1.88 26.67 6.79
N LEU A 226 2.23 25.59 6.08
CA LEU A 226 3.29 24.68 6.49
C LEU A 226 4.66 25.37 6.51
N ILE A 227 4.96 26.23 5.52
CA ILE A 227 6.19 27.03 5.48
C ILE A 227 6.30 27.88 6.75
N ASN A 228 5.24 28.62 7.07
CA ASN A 228 5.23 29.48 8.25
C ASN A 228 5.27 28.70 9.56
N ALA A 229 4.58 27.57 9.65
CA ALA A 229 4.48 26.76 10.85
C ALA A 229 5.79 26.03 11.18
N THR A 230 6.50 25.57 10.15
CA THR A 230 7.77 24.83 10.30
C THR A 230 8.99 25.73 10.32
N GLY A 231 8.83 27.02 10.00
CA GLY A 231 9.94 27.96 9.84
C GLY A 231 10.82 27.68 8.61
N SER A 232 10.30 26.93 7.64
CA SER A 232 11.03 26.58 6.41
C SER A 232 11.24 27.79 5.51
N ASP A 233 12.26 27.71 4.66
CA ASP A 233 12.41 28.68 3.58
C ASP A 233 11.19 28.66 2.65
N LYS A 234 10.92 29.80 2.00
CA LYS A 234 9.73 29.99 1.14
C LYS A 234 9.57 28.94 0.02
N ASN A 235 10.65 28.28 -0.38
CA ASN A 235 10.64 27.22 -1.40
C ASN A 235 10.94 25.83 -0.82
N GLY A 236 11.11 25.72 0.50
CA GLY A 236 11.47 24.47 1.18
C GLY A 236 10.32 23.45 1.23
N ILE A 237 9.08 23.92 1.14
CA ILE A 237 7.88 23.06 1.06
C ILE A 237 7.12 23.44 -0.20
N ASN A 238 6.85 22.46 -1.05
CA ASN A 238 6.14 22.59 -2.29
C ASN A 238 5.26 21.36 -2.54
N PHE A 239 4.53 21.38 -3.65
CA PHE A 239 3.60 20.31 -3.98
C PHE A 239 4.29 18.95 -4.16
N ASP A 240 5.52 18.93 -4.64
CA ASP A 240 6.23 17.70 -4.93
C ASP A 240 6.83 17.07 -3.67
N ASN A 241 7.11 17.82 -2.61
CA ASN A 241 7.77 17.30 -1.41
C ASN A 241 6.92 17.34 -0.12
N VAL A 242 5.69 17.90 -0.17
CA VAL A 242 4.80 17.96 1.01
C VAL A 242 4.46 16.58 1.59
N TYR A 243 4.57 15.52 0.77
CA TYR A 243 4.39 14.14 1.21
C TYR A 243 5.39 13.71 2.29
N LEU A 244 6.57 14.34 2.36
CA LEU A 244 7.57 14.05 3.39
C LEU A 244 7.06 14.40 4.78
N ILE A 245 6.41 15.57 4.92
CA ILE A 245 5.78 16.00 6.17
C ILE A 245 4.68 14.99 6.55
N ARG A 246 3.80 14.64 5.60
CA ARG A 246 2.75 13.65 5.85
C ARG A 246 3.34 12.31 6.32
N GLY A 247 4.42 11.86 5.67
CA GLY A 247 5.11 10.61 5.97
C GLY A 247 5.71 10.59 7.38
N GLY A 248 6.45 11.66 7.73
CA GLY A 248 7.04 11.82 9.06
C GLY A 248 6.00 11.94 10.15
N MET A 249 5.02 12.84 9.98
CA MET A 249 3.92 13.01 10.94
C MET A 249 3.15 11.72 11.21
N LEU A 250 2.92 10.89 10.18
CA LEU A 250 2.27 9.59 10.36
C LEU A 250 3.12 8.67 11.23
N ALA A 251 4.40 8.49 10.89
CA ALA A 251 5.31 7.64 11.64
C ALA A 251 5.41 8.10 13.10
N GLU A 252 5.59 9.39 13.33
CA GLU A 252 5.77 9.93 14.68
C GLU A 252 4.50 9.89 15.52
N SER A 253 3.33 10.05 14.90
CA SER A 253 2.07 9.88 15.60
C SER A 253 1.83 8.44 16.08
N ILE A 254 2.47 7.46 15.44
CA ILE A 254 2.40 6.04 15.80
C ILE A 254 3.44 5.71 16.88
N HIS A 255 4.68 6.16 16.70
CA HIS A 255 5.80 5.75 17.55
C HIS A 255 6.04 6.66 18.76
N PHE A 256 5.59 7.92 18.72
CA PHE A 256 5.74 8.91 19.79
C PHE A 256 4.41 9.62 20.16
N PRO A 257 3.31 8.89 20.39
CA PRO A 257 1.97 9.47 20.51
C PRO A 257 1.84 10.46 21.69
N ASP A 258 2.53 10.19 22.80
CA ASP A 258 2.44 11.00 24.02
C ASP A 258 3.08 12.39 23.85
N ASN A 259 4.10 12.48 23.00
CA ASN A 259 4.85 13.70 22.74
C ASN A 259 4.36 14.46 21.50
N PHE A 260 3.75 13.75 20.56
CA PHE A 260 3.40 14.25 19.22
C PHE A 260 2.66 15.60 19.23
N SER A 261 1.58 15.71 20.01
CA SER A 261 0.79 16.96 20.05
C SER A 261 1.54 18.14 20.70
N THR A 262 2.55 17.84 21.54
CA THR A 262 3.39 18.85 22.18
C THR A 262 4.48 19.35 21.23
N TRP A 263 5.09 18.43 20.47
CA TRP A 263 6.11 18.77 19.48
C TRP A 263 5.53 19.46 18.24
N TYR A 264 4.34 19.05 17.82
CA TYR A 264 3.71 19.52 16.58
C TYR A 264 2.34 20.18 16.84
N PRO A 265 2.27 21.26 17.63
CA PRO A 265 1.00 21.94 17.90
C PRO A 265 0.36 22.53 16.62
N TRP A 266 1.15 22.67 15.55
CA TRP A 266 0.69 23.12 14.23
C TRP A 266 0.06 21.99 13.38
N TYR A 267 0.30 20.71 13.69
CA TYR A 267 -0.22 19.60 12.91
C TYR A 267 -1.61 19.14 13.38
N SER A 268 -2.59 20.02 13.20
CA SER A 268 -3.99 19.75 13.55
C SER A 268 -4.65 18.70 12.63
N ALA A 269 -5.83 18.19 13.03
CA ALA A 269 -6.61 17.27 12.20
C ALA A 269 -6.98 17.85 10.82
N ASP A 270 -7.24 19.17 10.72
CA ASP A 270 -7.49 19.85 9.45
C ASP A 270 -6.23 19.88 8.57
N VAL A 271 -5.06 20.12 9.17
CA VAL A 271 -3.77 20.09 8.45
C VAL A 271 -3.49 18.67 7.96
N LYS A 272 -3.67 17.65 8.81
CA LYS A 272 -3.55 16.24 8.44
C LYS A 272 -4.43 15.91 7.23
N GLN A 273 -5.70 16.30 7.25
CA GLN A 273 -6.61 16.05 6.12
C GLN A 273 -6.18 16.77 4.82
N ARG A 274 -5.46 17.89 4.93
CA ARG A 274 -5.03 18.68 3.77
C ARG A 274 -3.75 18.18 3.14
N VAL A 275 -2.89 17.51 3.90
CA VAL A 275 -1.65 16.90 3.42
C VAL A 275 -1.81 15.42 3.08
N GLU A 276 -2.98 14.84 3.37
CA GLU A 276 -3.39 13.49 2.95
C GLU A 276 -3.77 13.39 1.48
#